data_AF-A0A543Q3P7-F1
#
_entry.id   AF-A0A543Q3P7-F1
#
_cell.length_a   1.000
_cell.length_b   1.000
_cell.length_c   1.000
_cell.angle_alpha   90.00
_cell.angle_beta   90.00
_cell.angle_gamma   90.00
#
_symmetry.space_group_name_H-M   'P 1'
#
loop_
_entity.id
_entity.type
_entity.pdbx_description
1 polymer ?
#
loop_
_entity_poly.entity_id
_entity_poly.type
_entity_poly.pdbx_seq_one_letter_code
_entity_poly.pdbx_strand_id
1 'polypeptide(L)' 'MNAHHPQQRINELQQLRHRLLSRREQRGAATATIDMELNVVRSELQALYALQRDQKPANQRIPVTHGLKMA' A
#
# COMPACT_ATOMS: atom_id res chain seq x y z
N MET A 1 1.20 -15.09 -13.87
CA MET A 1 1.27 -13.70 -13.36
C MET A 1 1.52 -13.77 -11.85
N ASN A 2 2.73 -13.43 -11.43
CA ASN A 2 3.25 -13.68 -10.08
C ASN A 2 2.62 -12.71 -9.05
N ALA A 3 1.68 -13.20 -8.24
CA ALA A 3 1.14 -12.50 -7.08
C ALA A 3 2.21 -12.11 -6.03
N HIS A 4 3.45 -12.58 -6.19
CA HIS A 4 4.59 -12.29 -5.33
C HIS A 4 5.27 -10.93 -5.59
N HIS A 5 5.14 -10.34 -6.78
CA HIS A 5 5.79 -9.05 -7.09
C HIS A 5 5.30 -7.85 -6.25
N PRO A 6 3.98 -7.62 -6.07
CA PRO A 6 3.52 -6.42 -5.37
C PRO A 6 3.88 -6.43 -3.89
N GLN A 7 3.82 -7.60 -3.23
CA GLN A 7 4.17 -7.70 -1.81
C GLN A 7 5.68 -7.53 -1.57
N GLN A 8 6.51 -8.12 -2.43
CA GLN A 8 7.96 -7.91 -2.38
C GLN A 8 8.29 -6.42 -2.58
N ARG A 9 7.66 -5.77 -3.56
CA ARG A 9 7.88 -4.36 -3.85
C ARG A 9 7.47 -3.46 -2.69
N ILE A 10 6.36 -3.76 -2.02
CA ILE A 10 5.94 -3.05 -0.81
C ILE A 10 7.01 -3.16 0.29
N ASN A 11 7.56 -4.36 0.50
CA ASN A 11 8.61 -4.56 1.52
C ASN A 11 9.88 -3.76 1.18
N GLU A 12 10.32 -3.75 -0.09
CA GLU A 12 11.46 -2.96 -0.55
C GLU A 12 11.25 -1.46 -0.31
N LEU A 13 10.07 -0.94 -0.65
CA LEU A 13 9.72 0.46 -0.47
C LEU A 13 9.62 0.85 1.01
N GLN A 14 9.11 -0.04 1.85
CA GLN A 14 9.10 0.17 3.30
C GLN A 14 10.52 0.24 3.85
N GLN A 15 11.41 -0.66 3.45
CA GLN A 15 12.82 -0.61 3.86
C GLN A 15 13.50 0.68 3.39
N LEU A 16 13.25 1.09 2.15
CA LEU A 16 13.77 2.35 1.61
C LEU A 16 13.26 3.55 2.42
N ARG A 17 11.97 3.59 2.77
CA ARG A 17 11.39 4.63 3.63
C ARG A 17 12.14 4.75 4.97
N HIS A 18 12.41 3.61 5.63
CA HIS A 18 13.13 3.62 6.91
C HIS A 18 14.56 4.17 6.76
N ARG A 19 15.26 3.79 5.69
CA ARG A 19 16.61 4.31 5.40
C ARG A 19 16.60 5.82 5.14
N LEU A 20 15.62 6.32 4.40
CA LEU A 20 15.48 7.76 4.12
C LEU A 20 15.15 8.55 5.38
N LEU A 21 14.25 8.04 6.23
CA LEU A 21 13.95 8.67 7.52
C LEU A 21 15.19 8.74 8.42
N SER A 22 15.94 7.64 8.52
CA SER A 22 17.19 7.62 9.30
C SER A 22 18.24 8.58 8.73
N ARG A 23 18.36 8.71 7.40
CA ARG A 23 19.24 9.70 6.76
C ARG A 23 18.81 11.14 7.05
N ARG A 24 17.50 11.40 7.11
CA ARG A 24 16.94 12.73 7.40
C ARG A 24 17.32 13.22 8.80
N GLU A 25 17.49 12.31 9.75
CA GLU A 25 17.88 12.61 11.13
C GLU A 25 19.39 12.93 11.27
N GLN A 26 20.19 12.68 10.24
CA GLN A 26 21.62 12.98 10.25
C GLN A 26 21.88 14.48 10.12
N ARG A 27 22.86 14.97 10.89
CA ARG A 27 23.29 16.38 10.84
C ARG A 27 23.88 16.70 9.47
N GLY A 28 23.38 17.75 8.81
CA GLY A 28 23.83 18.15 7.47
C GLY A 28 23.20 17.38 6.32
N ALA A 29 22.16 16.57 6.59
CA ALA A 29 21.43 15.89 5.55
C ALA A 29 20.74 16.86 4.58
N ALA A 30 20.73 16.51 3.29
CA ALA A 30 20.00 17.22 2.26
C ALA A 30 18.49 16.94 2.39
N THR A 31 17.85 17.56 3.38
CA THR A 31 16.46 17.30 3.77
C THR A 31 15.47 17.45 2.62
N ALA A 32 15.64 18.46 1.77
CA ALA A 32 14.77 18.67 0.60
C ALA A 32 14.81 17.50 -0.40
N THR A 33 16.00 16.96 -0.68
CA THR A 33 16.17 15.79 -1.56
C THR A 33 15.57 14.55 -0.92
N ILE A 34 15.81 14.34 0.37
CA ILE A 34 15.27 13.20 1.11
C ILE A 34 13.74 13.26 1.19
N ASP A 35 13.16 14.45 1.40
CA ASP A 35 11.71 14.66 1.41
C ASP A 35 11.10 14.40 0.02
N MET A 36 11.79 14.75 -1.07
CA MET A 36 11.38 14.39 -2.43
C MET A 36 11.37 12.88 -2.64
N GLU A 37 12.43 12.17 -2.24
CA GLU A 37 12.50 10.71 -2.32
C GLU A 37 11.41 10.03 -1.46
N LEU A 38 11.15 10.54 -0.26
CA LEU A 38 10.07 10.07 0.60
C LEU A 38 8.69 10.26 -0.03
N ASN A 39 8.46 11.36 -0.76
CA ASN A 39 7.21 11.58 -1.48
C ASN A 39 7.02 10.55 -2.60
N VAL A 40 8.07 10.24 -3.37
CA VAL A 40 8.03 9.21 -4.42
C VAL A 40 7.69 7.85 -3.82
N VAL A 41 8.39 7.44 -2.74
CA VAL A 41 8.13 6.16 -2.05
C VAL A 41 6.70 6.09 -1.52
N ARG A 42 6.17 7.20 -0.98
CA ARG A 42 4.78 7.28 -0.51
C ARG A 42 3.79 7.07 -1.65
N SER A 43 3.98 7.75 -2.78
CA SER A 43 3.10 7.63 -3.94
C SER A 43 3.11 6.21 -4.53
N GLU A 44 4.27 5.57 -4.60
CA GLU A 44 4.38 4.18 -5.10
C GLU A 44 3.70 3.19 -4.15
N LEU A 45 3.89 3.32 -2.83
CA LEU A 45 3.17 2.52 -1.84
C LEU A 45 1.65 2.70 -1.95
N GLN A 46 1.17 3.94 -2.13
CA GLN A 46 -0.25 4.21 -2.32
C GLN A 46 -0.81 3.51 -3.57
N ALA A 47 -0.08 3.55 -4.69
CA ALA A 47 -0.48 2.86 -5.92
C ALA A 47 -0.53 1.34 -5.72
N LEU A 48 0.46 0.75 -5.07
CA LEU A 48 0.49 -0.69 -4.81
C LEU A 48 -0.64 -1.14 -3.88
N TYR A 49 -0.95 -0.35 -2.85
CA TYR A 49 -2.09 -0.63 -1.97
C TYR A 49 -3.44 -0.47 -2.68
N ALA A 50 -3.59 0.51 -3.57
CA ALA A 50 -4.80 0.65 -4.39
C ALA A 50 -4.99 -0.58 -5.28
N LEU A 51 -3.94 -1.02 -5.98
CA LEU A 51 -3.95 -2.23 -6.81
C LEU A 51 -4.31 -3.49 -6.01
N GLN A 52 -3.82 -3.63 -4.77
CA GLN A 52 -4.20 -4.75 -3.90
C GLN A 52 -5.66 -4.68 -3.44
N ARG A 53 -6.19 -3.47 -3.21
CA ARG A 53 -7.60 -3.27 -2.84
C ARG A 53 -8.54 -3.65 -3.99
N ASP A 54 -8.19 -3.29 -5.23
CA ASP A 54 -8.98 -3.64 -6.41
C ASP A 54 -8.90 -5.14 -6.78
N GLN A 55 -7.78 -5.81 -6.44
CA GLN A 55 -7.61 -7.25 -6.65
C GLN A 55 -8.34 -8.11 -5.62
N LYS A 56 -8.77 -7.54 -4.49
CA LYS A 56 -9.63 -8.25 -3.54
C LYS A 56 -11.04 -8.19 -4.11
N PRO A 57 -11.60 -9.30 -4.67
CA PRO A 57 -12.94 -9.25 -5.22
C PRO A 57 -13.89 -8.76 -4.14
N ALA A 58 -14.80 -7.87 -4.52
CA ALA A 58 -15.95 -7.47 -3.72
C ALA A 58 -16.88 -8.68 -3.49
N ASN A 59 -16.42 -9.63 -2.70
CA ASN A 59 -17.18 -10.75 -2.18
C ASN A 59 -17.63 -10.31 -0.77
N GLN A 60 -18.91 -10.22 -0.40
CA GLN A 60 -20.13 -10.69 -1.02
C GLN A 60 -21.24 -9.90 -0.31
N ARG A 61 -21.93 -8.97 -1.00
CA ARG A 61 -23.25 -8.55 -0.51
C ARG A 61 -24.20 -9.69 -0.86
N ILE A 62 -24.26 -10.69 0.01
CA ILE A 62 -25.30 -11.72 -0.04
C ILE A 62 -26.61 -10.96 0.24
N PRO A 63 -27.59 -10.90 -0.69
CA PRO A 63 -28.93 -10.51 -0.30
C PRO A 63 -29.44 -11.60 0.64
N VAL A 64 -29.54 -11.29 1.93
CA VAL A 64 -30.28 -12.12 2.88
C VAL A 64 -31.73 -12.09 2.42
N THR A 65 -32.14 -13.09 1.64
CA THR A 65 -33.54 -13.41 1.43
C THR A 65 -34.06 -13.96 2.76
N HIS A 66 -34.48 -13.06 3.63
CA HIS A 66 -35.21 -13.41 4.84
C HIS A 66 -36.54 -14.04 4.38
N GLY A 67 -36.73 -15.31 4.71
CA GLY A 67 -37.86 -16.10 4.27
C GLY A 67 -39.19 -15.48 4.71
N LEU A 68 -40.10 -15.33 3.76
CA LEU A 68 -41.53 -15.20 4.04
C LEU A 68 -42.17 -16.57 3.74
N LYS A 69 -42.21 -17.45 4.75
CA LYS A 69 -43.14 -18.59 4.73
C LYS A 69 -44.53 -18.03 5.03
N MET A 70 -45.42 -18.09 4.04
CA MET A 70 -46.87 -17.99 4.25
C MET A 70 -47.54 -19.03 3.36
N ALA A 71 -47.85 -20.19 3.98
CA ALA A 71 -48.90 -21.12 3.58
C ALA A 71 -49.16 -22.03 4.79
#